data_AF-A0A761X8A0-F1
#
_entry.id   AF-A0A761X8A0-F1
#
_cell.length_a   1.000
_cell.length_b   1.000
_cell.length_c   1.000
_cell.angle_alpha   90.00
_cell.angle_beta   90.00
_cell.angle_gamma   90.00
#
_symmetry.space_group_name_H-M   'P 1'
#
loop_
_entity.id
_entity.type
_entity.pdbx_description
1 polymer ?
#
loop_
_entity_poly.entity_id
_entity_poly.type
_entity_poly.pdbx_seq_one_letter_code
_entity_poly.pdbx_strand_id
1 'polypeptide(L)'
;MKKRIRVVLSGLLLAVAGCAGAATQQSALSGAEQVYGGTLNQCRTELALLKPLNPALYQQQEKALDGDLASATQYLLMRSRLNAGMQETLDRLHQANLMRTCQQVHNVLFNQLLDKSTVAVSPGGKRQ
;
A
#
# COMPACT_ATOMS: atom_id res chain seq x y z
N MET A 1 -47.82 -18.98 -31.99
CA MET A 1 -46.40 -19.41 -32.07
C MET A 1 -45.65 -18.76 -30.91
N LYS A 2 -45.56 -19.29 -29.68
CA LYS A 2 -44.89 -20.50 -29.15
C LYS A 2 -43.39 -20.56 -29.42
N LYS A 3 -42.60 -19.96 -28.54
CA LYS A 3 -41.24 -20.40 -28.15
C LYS A 3 -41.03 -20.10 -26.67
N ARG A 4 -41.17 -21.13 -25.83
CA ARG A 4 -40.77 -21.11 -24.42
C ARG A 4 -39.29 -21.47 -24.39
N ILE A 5 -38.43 -20.53 -24.02
CA ILE A 5 -37.00 -20.79 -23.84
C ILE A 5 -36.81 -21.17 -22.37
N ARG A 6 -36.55 -22.47 -22.14
CA ARG A 6 -36.07 -22.99 -20.85
C ARG A 6 -34.56 -22.77 -20.83
N VAL A 7 -34.07 -21.80 -20.06
CA VAL A 7 -32.64 -21.72 -19.74
C VAL A 7 -32.42 -22.62 -18.53
N VAL A 8 -31.67 -23.69 -18.79
CA VAL A 8 -31.27 -24.70 -17.82
C VAL A 8 -30.33 -24.08 -16.80
N LEU A 9 -30.67 -24.32 -15.54
CA LEU A 9 -29.89 -24.06 -14.34
C LEU A 9 -28.61 -24.91 -14.39
N SER A 10 -27.54 -24.41 -15.00
CA SER A 10 -26.20 -25.02 -14.86
C SER A 10 -25.59 -24.53 -13.55
N GLY A 11 -25.81 -25.34 -12.51
CA GLY A 11 -25.07 -25.24 -11.26
C GLY A 11 -23.58 -25.47 -11.52
N LEU A 12 -22.82 -24.39 -11.48
CA LEU A 12 -21.36 -24.45 -11.44
C LEU A 12 -20.94 -24.69 -9.98
N LEU A 13 -20.80 -25.96 -9.62
CA LEU A 13 -20.11 -26.39 -8.40
C LEU A 13 -18.63 -26.02 -8.52
N LEU A 14 -18.27 -24.84 -8.03
CA LEU A 14 -16.88 -24.46 -7.77
C LEU A 14 -16.46 -25.08 -6.44
N ALA A 15 -15.75 -26.21 -6.53
CA ALA A 15 -15.00 -26.78 -5.43
C ALA A 15 -13.84 -25.83 -5.07
N VAL A 16 -14.06 -24.94 -4.10
CA VAL A 16 -13.00 -24.13 -3.47
C VAL A 16 -12.35 -24.91 -2.33
N ALA A 17 -11.58 -25.95 -2.69
CA ALA A 17 -10.56 -26.46 -1.80
C ALA A 17 -9.32 -25.56 -1.94
N GLY A 18 -9.19 -24.56 -1.05
CA GLY A 18 -7.97 -23.72 -1.01
C GLY A 18 -8.07 -22.32 -0.39
N CYS A 19 -9.26 -21.80 -0.06
CA CYS A 19 -9.41 -20.44 0.49
C CYS A 19 -9.16 -20.32 2.01
N ALA A 20 -8.24 -21.09 2.60
CA ALA A 20 -7.89 -20.91 4.01
C ALA A 20 -6.87 -19.78 4.23
N GLY A 21 -6.16 -19.32 3.20
CA GLY A 21 -5.15 -18.24 3.30
C GLY A 21 -5.66 -16.83 3.00
N ALA A 22 -6.68 -16.68 2.14
CA ALA A 22 -7.17 -15.36 1.72
C ALA A 22 -7.95 -14.65 2.85
N ALA A 23 -8.79 -15.37 3.60
CA ALA A 23 -9.57 -14.79 4.69
C ALA A 23 -8.69 -14.24 5.83
N THR A 24 -7.59 -14.93 6.15
CA THR A 24 -6.61 -14.52 7.17
C THR A 24 -5.77 -13.34 6.71
N GLN A 25 -5.39 -13.27 5.43
CA GLN A 25 -4.68 -12.12 4.85
C GLN A 25 -5.55 -10.86 4.81
N GLN A 26 -6.81 -10.96 4.38
CA GLN A 26 -7.74 -9.82 4.38
C GLN A 26 -7.93 -9.26 5.80
N SER A 27 -8.08 -10.14 6.79
CA SER A 27 -8.31 -9.75 8.19
C SER A 27 -7.08 -9.07 8.80
N ALA A 28 -5.89 -9.53 8.45
CA ALA A 28 -4.65 -8.99 8.97
C ALA A 28 -4.26 -7.65 8.29
N LEU A 29 -4.54 -7.48 6.99
CA LEU A 29 -4.45 -6.17 6.33
C LEU A 29 -5.42 -5.16 6.97
N SER A 30 -6.66 -5.57 7.23
CA SER A 30 -7.65 -4.74 7.91
C SER A 30 -7.17 -4.30 9.30
N GLY A 31 -6.53 -5.21 10.05
CA GLY A 31 -5.94 -4.91 11.36
C GLY A 31 -4.75 -3.95 11.25
N ALA A 32 -3.90 -4.10 10.24
CA ALA A 32 -2.80 -3.17 9.98
C ALA A 32 -3.32 -1.77 9.60
N GLU A 33 -4.40 -1.68 8.84
CA GLU A 33 -5.05 -0.39 8.53
C GLU A 33 -5.72 0.24 9.75
N GLN A 34 -6.28 -0.55 10.67
CA GLN A 34 -6.81 -0.03 11.93
C GLN A 34 -5.73 0.55 12.85
N VAL A 35 -4.56 -0.08 12.89
CA VAL A 35 -3.45 0.32 13.77
C VAL A 35 -2.61 1.44 13.15
N TYR A 36 -2.39 1.41 11.83
CA TYR A 36 -1.45 2.30 11.13
C TYR A 36 -2.11 3.26 10.11
N GLY A 37 -3.44 3.23 9.94
CA GLY A 37 -4.14 3.85 8.80
C GLY A 37 -3.99 5.36 8.66
N GLY A 38 -3.82 6.10 9.77
CA GLY A 38 -3.72 7.57 9.74
C GLY A 38 -2.52 8.07 8.91
N THR A 39 -1.31 7.63 9.24
CA THR A 39 -0.08 7.98 8.51
C THR A 39 -0.02 7.31 7.14
N LEU A 40 -0.60 6.12 7.04
CA LEU A 40 -0.49 5.28 5.85
C LEU A 40 -1.35 5.79 4.69
N ASN A 41 -2.51 6.42 4.97
CA ASN A 41 -3.36 7.01 3.94
C ASN A 41 -2.68 8.17 3.20
N GLN A 42 -1.97 9.03 3.94
CA GLN A 42 -1.20 10.12 3.33
C GLN A 42 -0.07 9.58 2.45
N CYS A 43 0.68 8.60 2.93
CA CYS A 43 1.75 7.96 2.15
C CYS A 43 1.23 7.31 0.86
N ARG A 44 0.10 6.59 0.91
CA ARG A 44 -0.54 6.02 -0.28
C ARG A 44 -0.95 7.09 -1.29
N THR A 45 -1.44 8.23 -0.80
CA THR A 45 -1.78 9.38 -1.64
C THR A 45 -0.53 9.93 -2.34
N GLU A 46 0.57 10.11 -1.61
CA GLU A 46 1.84 10.56 -2.18
C GLU A 46 2.42 9.57 -3.20
N LEU A 47 2.33 8.25 -2.94
CA LEU A 47 2.68 7.21 -3.91
C LEU A 47 1.85 7.31 -5.19
N ALA A 48 0.55 7.55 -5.06
CA ALA A 48 -0.34 7.71 -6.22
C ALA A 48 0.03 8.95 -7.05
N LEU A 49 0.50 10.02 -6.42
CA LEU A 49 1.02 11.21 -7.09
C LEU A 49 2.38 10.97 -7.76
N LEU A 50 3.23 10.12 -7.17
CA LEU A 50 4.53 9.74 -7.74
C LEU A 50 4.38 8.91 -9.02
N LYS A 51 3.35 8.07 -9.11
CA LYS A 51 3.10 7.15 -10.24
C LYS A 51 3.15 7.81 -11.63
N PRO A 52 2.40 8.90 -11.92
CA PRO A 52 2.49 9.58 -13.21
C PRO A 52 3.80 10.37 -13.41
N LEU A 53 4.49 10.74 -12.33
CA LEU A 53 5.74 11.52 -12.42
C LEU A 53 6.95 10.64 -12.76
N ASN A 54 7.05 9.49 -12.09
CA ASN A 54 8.14 8.54 -12.28
C ASN A 54 7.70 7.12 -11.89
N PRO A 55 7.34 6.27 -12.87
CA PRO A 55 6.83 4.92 -12.59
C PRO A 55 7.87 3.99 -11.97
N ALA A 56 9.16 4.18 -12.28
CA ALA A 56 10.23 3.35 -11.72
C ALA A 56 10.41 3.62 -10.22
N LEU A 57 10.45 4.91 -9.83
CA LEU A 57 10.49 5.30 -8.41
C LEU A 57 9.22 4.89 -7.68
N TYR A 58 8.05 5.03 -8.30
CA TYR A 58 6.80 4.52 -7.74
C TYR A 58 6.88 3.02 -7.41
N GLN A 59 7.30 2.17 -8.36
CA GLN A 59 7.43 0.73 -8.14
C GLN A 59 8.42 0.39 -7.03
N GLN A 60 9.55 1.12 -6.95
CA GLN A 60 10.51 0.94 -5.88
C GLN A 60 9.91 1.24 -4.50
N GLN A 61 9.20 2.36 -4.39
CA GLN A 61 8.63 2.82 -3.12
C GLN A 61 7.39 2.04 -2.69
N GLU A 62 6.56 1.61 -3.65
CA GLU A 62 5.43 0.71 -3.43
C GLU A 62 5.92 -0.62 -2.86
N LYS A 63 6.96 -1.22 -3.46
CA LYS A 63 7.55 -2.47 -2.96
C LYS A 63 8.10 -2.34 -1.54
N ALA A 64 8.71 -1.20 -1.19
CA ALA A 64 9.21 -0.96 0.16
C ALA A 64 8.06 -0.89 1.17
N LEU A 65 7.01 -0.13 0.86
CA LEU A 65 5.82 0.00 1.70
C LEU A 65 5.09 -1.34 1.89
N ASP A 66 4.92 -2.11 0.81
CA ASP A 66 4.29 -3.42 0.84
C ASP A 66 5.09 -4.41 1.70
N GLY A 67 6.42 -4.33 1.67
CA GLY A 67 7.30 -5.13 2.53
C GLY A 67 7.10 -4.84 4.01
N ASP A 68 7.06 -3.56 4.39
CA ASP A 68 6.82 -3.15 5.78
C ASP A 68 5.41 -3.54 6.25
N LEU A 69 4.41 -3.37 5.39
CA LEU A 69 3.03 -3.77 5.65
C LEU A 69 2.89 -5.28 5.83
N ALA A 70 3.50 -6.08 4.95
CA ALA A 70 3.48 -7.53 5.06
C ALA A 70 4.13 -8.01 6.36
N SER A 71 5.25 -7.40 6.74
CA SER A 71 5.96 -7.67 7.99
C SER A 71 5.10 -7.33 9.22
N ALA A 72 4.50 -6.13 9.24
CA ALA A 72 3.60 -5.70 10.31
C ALA A 72 2.36 -6.61 10.42
N THR A 73 1.80 -7.01 9.28
CA THR A 73 0.65 -7.92 9.19
C THR A 73 0.98 -9.29 9.78
N GLN A 74 2.15 -9.85 9.45
CA GLN A 74 2.62 -11.11 10.02
C GLN A 74 2.82 -11.00 11.54
N TYR A 75 3.38 -9.89 12.00
CA TYR A 75 3.51 -9.61 13.42
C TYR A 75 2.15 -9.56 14.15
N LEU A 76 1.15 -8.88 13.58
CA LEU A 76 -0.19 -8.80 14.17
C LEU A 76 -0.84 -10.18 14.37
N LEU A 77 -0.57 -11.15 13.47
CA LEU A 77 -1.05 -12.52 13.60
C LEU A 77 -0.45 -13.29 14.79
N MET A 78 0.77 -12.93 15.21
CA MET A 78 1.46 -13.58 16.34
C MET A 78 1.45 -12.75 17.63
N ARG A 79 1.05 -11.46 17.55
CA ARG A 79 1.06 -10.49 18.65
C ARG A 79 0.46 -11.01 19.95
N SER A 80 -0.67 -11.72 19.86
CA SER A 80 -1.39 -12.28 21.03
C SER A 80 -0.62 -13.39 21.76
N ARG A 81 0.41 -13.98 21.14
CA ARG A 81 1.26 -15.03 21.72
C ARG A 81 2.49 -14.48 22.44
N LEU A 82 2.71 -13.17 22.38
CA LEU A 82 3.87 -12.50 22.96
C LEU A 82 3.53 -11.89 24.33
N ASN A 83 4.56 -11.69 25.17
CA ASN A 83 4.39 -10.93 26.41
C ASN A 83 4.24 -9.42 26.13
N ALA A 84 3.71 -8.67 27.10
CA ALA A 84 3.39 -7.24 26.95
C ALA A 84 4.59 -6.37 26.52
N GLY A 85 5.78 -6.63 27.07
CA GLY A 85 6.99 -5.85 26.72
C GLY A 85 7.45 -6.08 25.29
N MET A 86 7.35 -7.32 24.79
CA MET A 86 7.64 -7.63 23.38
C MET A 86 6.59 -7.03 22.45
N GLN A 87 5.31 -7.07 22.82
CA GLN A 87 4.24 -6.44 22.04
C GLN A 87 4.50 -4.95 21.88
N GLU A 88 4.76 -4.23 22.98
CA GLU A 88 5.02 -2.79 22.93
C GLU A 88 6.25 -2.45 22.08
N THR A 89 7.32 -3.24 22.21
CA THR A 89 8.57 -3.03 21.47
C THR A 89 8.35 -3.22 19.96
N LEU A 90 7.69 -4.31 19.57
CA LEU A 90 7.45 -4.63 18.16
C LEU A 90 6.40 -3.69 17.55
N ASP A 91 5.35 -3.31 18.30
CA ASP A 91 4.38 -2.30 17.89
C ASP A 91 5.09 -1.00 17.49
N ARG A 92 6.00 -0.50 18.34
CA ARG A 92 6.80 0.71 18.09
C ARG A 92 7.77 0.53 16.92
N LEU A 93 8.39 -0.65 16.79
CA LEU A 93 9.32 -0.94 15.69
C LEU A 93 8.61 -0.88 14.33
N HIS A 94 7.47 -1.56 14.20
CA HIS A 94 6.69 -1.56 12.97
C HIS A 94 6.16 -0.16 12.65
N GLN A 95 5.69 0.58 13.67
CA GLN A 95 5.27 1.97 13.49
C GLN A 95 6.42 2.86 12.98
N ALA A 96 7.62 2.75 13.57
CA ALA A 96 8.78 3.53 13.16
C ALA A 96 9.24 3.18 11.74
N ASN A 97 9.18 1.90 11.35
CA ASN A 97 9.52 1.45 10.00
C ASN A 97 8.55 2.03 8.97
N LEU A 98 7.24 1.90 9.20
CA LEU A 98 6.23 2.49 8.32
C LEU A 98 6.41 4.01 8.21
N MET A 99 6.61 4.73 9.32
CA MET A 99 6.88 6.17 9.29
C MET A 99 8.12 6.52 8.46
N ARG A 100 9.21 5.77 8.60
CA ARG A 100 10.44 5.98 7.82
C ARG A 100 10.17 5.84 6.33
N THR A 101 9.49 4.77 5.92
CA THR A 101 9.15 4.52 4.53
C THR A 101 8.21 5.59 3.98
N CYS A 102 7.22 6.02 4.76
CA CYS A 102 6.35 7.14 4.39
C CYS A 102 7.13 8.44 4.17
N GLN A 103 8.09 8.76 5.06
CA GLN A 103 8.94 9.94 4.90
C GLN A 103 9.83 9.84 3.66
N GLN A 104 10.29 8.63 3.32
CA GLN A 104 11.08 8.40 2.11
C GLN A 104 10.24 8.62 0.85
N VAL A 105 8.99 8.15 0.82
CA VAL A 105 8.02 8.45 -0.25
C VAL A 105 7.85 9.95 -0.41
N HIS A 106 7.58 10.66 0.69
CA HIS A 106 7.42 12.11 0.70
C HIS A 106 8.61 12.83 0.06
N ASN A 107 9.83 12.51 0.51
CA ASN A 107 11.06 13.12 0.01
C ASN A 107 11.28 12.84 -1.48
N VAL A 108 11.01 11.60 -1.93
CA VAL A 108 11.14 11.23 -3.34
C VAL A 108 10.14 11.99 -4.20
N LEU A 109 8.87 12.06 -3.78
CA LEU A 109 7.83 12.82 -4.48
C LEU A 109 8.22 14.31 -4.56
N PHE A 110 8.60 14.90 -3.44
CA PHE A 110 8.99 16.30 -3.37
C PHE A 110 10.14 16.62 -4.33
N ASN A 111 11.17 15.77 -4.37
CA ASN A 111 12.29 15.94 -5.30
C ASN A 111 11.87 15.79 -6.77
N GLN A 112 10.94 14.89 -7.10
CA GLN A 112 10.40 14.79 -8.46
C GLN A 112 9.61 16.05 -8.85
N LEU A 113 8.84 16.62 -7.93
CA LEU A 113 8.11 17.86 -8.16
C LEU A 113 9.06 19.04 -8.38
N LEU A 114 10.14 19.13 -7.60
CA LEU A 114 11.19 20.15 -7.77
C LEU A 114 11.87 20.03 -9.13
N ASP A 115 12.27 18.83 -9.54
CA ASP A 115 12.90 18.59 -10.84
C ASP A 115 12.00 19.06 -12.00
N LYS A 116 10.70 18.74 -11.95
CA LYS A 116 9.75 19.22 -12.96
C LYS A 116 9.54 20.74 -12.94
N SER A 117 9.63 21.37 -11.76
CA SER A 117 9.46 22.84 -11.63
C SER A 117 10.68 23.64 -12.09
N THR A 118 11.90 23.13 -11.89
CA THR A 118 13.15 23.82 -12.30
C THR A 118 13.34 23.84 -13.82
N VAL A 119 12.72 22.91 -14.54
CA VAL A 119 12.67 22.90 -16.01
C VAL A 119 11.79 24.03 -16.58
N ALA A 120 10.93 24.68 -15.78
CA ALA A 120 10.05 25.75 -16.24
C ALA A 120 10.65 27.18 -16.13
N VAL A 121 11.88 27.34 -15.65
CA VAL A 121 12.54 28.65 -15.62
C VAL A 121 13.40 28.81 -16.89
N SER A 122 12.78 29.31 -17.97
CA SER A 122 13.51 29.82 -19.12
C SER A 122 14.34 31.04 -18.69
N PRO A 123 15.68 31.04 -18.81
CA PRO A 123 16.48 32.23 -18.62
C PRO A 123 16.38 33.09 -19.90
N GLY A 124 15.24 33.76 -20.09
CA GLY A 124 15.03 34.76 -21.14
C GLY A 124 14.76 36.12 -20.49
N GLY A 125 15.49 37.21 -20.74
CA GLY A 125 16.43 37.44 -21.83
C GLY A 125 17.44 38.55 -21.55
N LYS A 126 18.32 38.70 -22.55
CA LYS A 126 19.41 39.68 -22.59
C LYS A 126 18.85 41.09 -22.44
N ARG A 127 19.47 41.88 -21.57
CA ARG A 127 19.38 43.34 -21.63
C ARG A 127 20.00 43.78 -22.97
N GLN A 128 19.16 44.31 -23.85
CA GLN A 128 19.57 45.25 -24.89
C GLN A 128 19.24 46.65 -24.37
#